data_AF-A0A937YZX4-F1
#
_entry.id   AF-A0A937YZX4-F1
#
_cell.length_a   1.000
_cell.length_b   1.000
_cell.length_c   1.000
_cell.angle_alpha   90.00
_cell.angle_beta   90.00
_cell.angle_gamma   90.00
#
_symmetry.space_group_name_H-M   'P 1'
#
loop_
_entity.id
_entity.type
_entity.pdbx_description
1 polymer ?
#
loop_
_entity_poly.entity_id
_entity_poly.type
_entity_poly.pdbx_seq_one_letter_code
_entity_poly.pdbx_strand_id
1 'polypeptide(L)'
;AKVQEALGGAYLSAFPEEFLDRLETRDRVTWAPLYVIHKIMAGLYDQYTLAGNEQALDVLVRMADYYKTRADKLTDFEMERMLQTEFGGMSEVLHNLYGITGDPEHLAVAKRYDQAAFLGPLALRVDNLSHIHGNTQIPKICGAARRYELTGEPIYRDLTDFFWHRVVDTRCYATGGTTSGEVWPEPNQLAGTLAVNNQECCKTHNMLKVTRYLFQWTADPQLTDYQQRAFWNGIVGTNRPSDGQLIYYVPLATGFSKAWGTPYDSFWCCYGTGVETFAKLNDSVYFHDEDDLYVNLFVASTVNWKAKGVRVQQVTEFPEEPGTTFVVHAERPVRFGLRVHVPYWATDGVRVSVNGKQLATEAKPTSYLRIEREWNDGDRVEVQMPFALYAAPMPDDPELVAIMYGPVVLAGIDAPADGYVLADPTRPETWVTKTDEGPLTFAADVQGATVKLIPWYQVLDERYGVYWRVTPEGSERHRAILAAEEARKQREARFVDRVRVGDPESERAHNLQGERMGDGPFQRGHHWRHAPEGWFSWDLKVLPDRPMTLVCEYWGSDVPPRTFDIRIDEQPLATQALDRNRPNEFFEVEYAIPPELTRGKDKVTVRFQAHPGNTAGGVFDCGILRPEE
;
A
#
# COMPACT_ATOMS: atom_id res chain seq x y z
N ALA A 1 29.58 19.33 0.48
CA ALA A 1 30.86 20.06 0.53
C ALA A 1 31.00 21.10 -0.60
N LYS A 2 31.47 20.74 -1.82
CA LYS A 2 31.75 21.75 -2.88
C LYS A 2 30.58 22.70 -3.19
N VAL A 3 29.37 22.17 -3.31
CA VAL A 3 28.16 22.97 -3.57
C VAL A 3 27.83 23.88 -2.38
N GLN A 4 27.88 23.34 -1.15
CA GLN A 4 27.63 24.13 0.06
C GLN A 4 28.63 25.29 0.18
N GLU A 5 29.92 25.04 -0.10
CA GLU A 5 30.95 26.08 -0.11
C GLU A 5 30.66 27.16 -1.16
N ALA A 6 30.30 26.75 -2.38
CA ALA A 6 29.94 27.67 -3.45
C ALA A 6 28.68 28.52 -3.14
N LEU A 7 27.81 28.04 -2.24
CA LEU A 7 26.62 28.74 -1.76
C LEU A 7 26.86 29.51 -0.45
N GLY A 8 28.12 29.79 -0.08
CA GLY A 8 28.45 30.59 1.11
C GLY A 8 28.66 29.79 2.39
N GLY A 9 28.80 28.46 2.29
CA GLY A 9 29.31 27.59 3.35
C GLY A 9 28.27 27.00 4.31
N ALA A 10 27.01 27.46 4.27
CA ALA A 10 25.97 27.01 5.20
C ALA A 10 24.82 26.26 4.49
N TYR A 11 24.21 26.88 3.47
CA TYR A 11 23.07 26.31 2.73
C TYR A 11 23.48 25.20 1.76
N LEU A 12 22.67 24.15 1.65
CA LEU A 12 22.83 23.08 0.67
C LEU A 12 21.46 22.57 0.21
N SER A 13 21.22 22.65 -1.10
CA SER A 13 20.05 22.09 -1.78
C SER A 13 20.27 22.03 -3.29
N ALA A 14 19.37 21.36 -4.01
CA ALA A 14 19.24 21.44 -5.46
C ALA A 14 18.33 22.58 -5.95
N PHE A 15 17.69 23.33 -5.04
CA PHE A 15 16.82 24.47 -5.34
C PHE A 15 17.33 25.76 -4.66
N PRO A 16 16.98 26.97 -5.15
CA PRO A 16 17.43 28.22 -4.54
C PRO A 16 16.72 28.54 -3.22
N GLU A 17 17.36 29.33 -2.35
CA GLU A 17 16.82 29.71 -1.02
C GLU A 17 15.42 30.36 -1.08
N GLU A 18 15.08 31.01 -2.20
CA GLU A 18 13.76 31.62 -2.43
C GLU A 18 12.59 30.65 -2.21
N PHE A 19 12.80 29.34 -2.38
CA PHE A 19 11.75 28.34 -2.12
C PHE A 19 11.44 28.22 -0.63
N LEU A 20 12.42 28.46 0.24
CA LEU A 20 12.21 28.54 1.69
C LEU A 20 11.53 29.87 2.05
N ASP A 21 11.91 30.98 1.43
CA ASP A 21 11.25 32.28 1.64
C ASP A 21 9.75 32.20 1.29
N ARG A 22 9.41 31.59 0.16
CA ARG A 22 8.02 31.33 -0.25
C ARG A 22 7.27 30.42 0.71
N LEU A 23 7.95 29.42 1.26
CA LEU A 23 7.36 28.50 2.24
C LEU A 23 7.04 29.21 3.56
N GLU A 24 7.94 30.06 4.04
CA GLU A 24 7.81 30.80 5.30
C GLU A 24 6.73 31.90 5.22
N THR A 25 6.67 32.61 4.09
CA THR A 25 5.68 33.68 3.82
C THR A 25 4.32 33.13 3.37
N ARG A 26 4.31 31.96 2.71
CA ARG A 26 3.17 31.37 1.99
C ARG A 26 2.64 32.17 0.80
N ASP A 27 3.48 33.03 0.23
CA ASP A 27 3.09 33.85 -0.91
C ASP A 27 2.79 33.01 -2.17
N ARG A 28 3.36 31.80 -2.27
CA ARG A 28 3.14 30.84 -3.37
C ARG A 28 3.29 29.39 -2.90
N VAL A 29 2.55 28.48 -3.52
CA VAL A 29 2.68 27.04 -3.28
C VAL A 29 4.06 26.56 -3.72
N THR A 30 4.81 25.95 -2.80
CA THR A 30 6.09 25.27 -3.05
C THR A 30 5.98 23.80 -2.73
N TRP A 31 6.49 22.94 -3.61
CA TRP A 31 6.44 21.48 -3.42
C TRP A 31 7.50 21.02 -2.41
N ALA A 32 7.07 20.79 -1.16
CA ALA A 32 7.79 20.09 -0.08
C ALA A 32 9.33 20.34 0.00
N PRO A 33 9.82 21.59 0.03
CA PRO A 33 11.27 21.84 0.02
C PRO A 33 11.97 21.26 1.25
N LEU A 34 11.36 21.34 2.44
CA LEU A 34 11.93 20.78 3.67
C LEU A 34 12.03 19.24 3.65
N TYR A 35 11.16 18.54 2.91
CA TYR A 35 11.28 17.10 2.72
C TYR A 35 12.58 16.73 1.99
N VAL A 36 12.94 17.48 0.95
CA VAL A 36 14.18 17.28 0.19
C VAL A 36 15.39 17.56 1.05
N ILE A 37 15.35 18.65 1.83
CA ILE A 37 16.42 18.98 2.78
C ILE A 37 16.61 17.86 3.80
N HIS A 38 15.53 17.34 4.37
CA HIS A 38 15.59 16.20 5.27
C HIS A 38 16.33 15.01 4.63
N LYS A 39 16.06 14.67 3.36
CA LYS A 39 16.77 13.55 2.69
C LYS A 39 18.27 13.81 2.56
N ILE A 40 18.67 15.05 2.24
CA ILE A 40 20.09 15.42 2.18
C ILE A 40 20.73 15.28 3.56
N MET A 41 20.09 15.82 4.60
CA MET A 41 20.61 15.77 5.98
C MET A 41 20.70 14.32 6.50
N ALA A 42 19.67 13.50 6.25
CA ALA A 42 19.65 12.10 6.64
C ALA A 42 20.77 11.32 5.95
N GLY A 43 20.96 11.51 4.64
CA GLY A 43 22.06 10.90 3.91
C GLY A 43 23.45 11.31 4.44
N LEU A 44 23.64 12.58 4.80
CA LEU A 44 24.89 13.05 5.41
C LEU A 44 25.12 12.43 6.81
N TYR A 45 24.07 12.33 7.61
CA TYR A 45 24.11 11.66 8.91
C TYR A 45 24.50 10.18 8.77
N ASP A 46 23.93 9.47 7.80
CA ASP A 46 24.24 8.07 7.53
C ASP A 46 25.66 7.90 6.99
N GLN A 47 26.15 8.80 6.14
CA GLN A 47 27.56 8.80 5.70
C GLN A 47 28.54 8.93 6.87
N TYR A 48 28.21 9.73 7.88
CA TYR A 48 29.01 9.83 9.09
C TYR A 48 28.89 8.57 9.95
N THR A 49 27.67 8.18 10.33
CA THR A 49 27.45 7.12 11.33
C THR A 49 27.73 5.71 10.82
N LEU A 50 27.54 5.45 9.53
CA LEU A 50 27.76 4.13 8.93
C LEU A 50 29.15 4.00 8.26
N ALA A 51 29.71 5.09 7.73
CA ALA A 51 30.95 5.06 6.96
C ALA A 51 32.11 5.89 7.57
N GLY A 52 31.89 6.58 8.69
CA GLY A 52 32.93 7.39 9.36
C GLY A 52 33.34 8.65 8.59
N ASN A 53 32.48 9.17 7.73
CA ASN A 53 32.79 10.33 6.89
C ASN A 53 32.66 11.65 7.67
N GLU A 54 33.77 12.13 8.25
CA GLU A 54 33.83 13.41 8.99
C GLU A 54 33.44 14.63 8.14
N GLN A 55 33.73 14.63 6.82
CA GLN A 55 33.31 15.72 5.94
C GLN A 55 31.79 15.79 5.82
N ALA A 56 31.09 14.66 5.88
CA ALA A 56 29.63 14.65 5.86
C ALA A 56 29.04 15.28 7.13
N LEU A 57 29.66 15.02 8.30
CA LEU A 57 29.26 15.63 9.56
C LEU A 57 29.46 17.16 9.55
N ASP A 58 30.61 17.66 9.10
CA ASP A 58 30.86 19.12 8.98
C ASP A 58 29.80 19.79 8.09
N VAL A 59 29.47 19.18 6.94
CA VAL A 59 28.42 19.69 6.05
C VAL A 59 27.06 19.70 6.76
N LEU A 60 26.72 18.63 7.47
CA LEU A 60 25.45 18.48 8.19
C LEU A 60 25.30 19.52 9.32
N VAL A 61 26.33 19.74 10.13
CA VAL A 61 26.33 20.75 11.22
C VAL A 61 26.06 22.14 10.65
N ARG A 62 26.76 22.53 9.58
CA ARG A 62 26.55 23.83 8.94
C ARG A 62 25.16 23.97 8.32
N MET A 63 24.58 22.89 7.81
CA MET A 63 23.18 22.89 7.39
C MET A 63 22.25 23.11 8.59
N ALA A 64 22.47 22.43 9.71
CA ALA A 64 21.66 22.59 10.91
C ALA A 64 21.70 24.04 11.44
N ASP A 65 22.89 24.67 11.47
CA ASP A 65 23.06 26.08 11.83
C ASP A 65 22.28 27.03 10.92
N TYR A 66 22.28 26.74 9.60
CA TYR A 66 21.50 27.50 8.63
C TYR A 66 20.00 27.41 8.92
N TYR A 67 19.46 26.20 9.06
CA TYR A 67 18.02 26.01 9.32
C TYR A 67 17.60 26.52 10.70
N LYS A 68 18.48 26.44 11.70
CA LYS A 68 18.29 27.09 12.99
C LYS A 68 18.14 28.60 12.84
N THR A 69 19.06 29.25 12.12
CA THR A 69 19.02 30.71 11.90
C THR A 69 17.72 31.15 11.22
N ARG A 70 17.14 30.31 10.38
CA ARG A 70 15.82 30.56 9.78
C ARG A 70 14.69 30.36 10.77
N ALA A 71 14.67 29.22 11.48
CA ALA A 71 13.65 28.91 12.47
C ALA A 71 13.60 29.96 13.59
N ASP A 72 14.75 30.47 14.06
CA ASP A 72 14.84 31.48 15.13
C ASP A 72 14.20 32.82 14.77
N LYS A 73 13.97 33.12 13.48
CA LYS A 73 13.28 34.33 13.01
C LYS A 73 11.76 34.19 13.02
N LEU A 74 11.26 32.96 13.05
CA LEU A 74 9.83 32.66 12.97
C LEU A 74 9.25 32.55 14.38
N THR A 75 8.04 33.06 14.57
CA THR A 75 7.23 32.76 15.75
C THR A 75 6.75 31.30 15.73
N ASP A 76 6.26 30.79 16.86
CA ASP A 76 5.67 29.44 16.92
C ASP A 76 4.48 29.29 15.97
N PHE A 77 3.67 30.35 15.82
CA PHE A 77 2.57 30.37 14.86
C PHE A 77 3.05 30.28 13.41
N GLU A 78 4.11 31.02 13.06
CA GLU A 78 4.70 30.96 11.72
C GLU A 78 5.36 29.62 11.44
N MET A 79 6.01 29.00 12.44
CA MET A 79 6.52 27.64 12.34
C MET A 79 5.40 26.63 12.10
N GLU A 80 4.35 26.60 12.92
CA GLU A 80 3.20 25.69 12.73
C GLU A 80 2.55 25.88 11.36
N ARG A 81 2.43 27.13 10.92
CA ARG A 81 1.96 27.45 9.57
C ARG A 81 2.92 26.90 8.52
N MET A 82 4.23 27.10 8.62
CA MET A 82 5.21 26.55 7.69
C MET A 82 5.10 25.01 7.59
N LEU A 83 4.98 24.34 8.74
CA LEU A 83 4.98 22.89 8.88
C LEU A 83 3.70 22.18 8.38
N GLN A 84 2.68 22.89 7.89
CA GLN A 84 1.58 22.20 7.17
C GLN A 84 2.01 21.76 5.76
N THR A 85 3.11 22.27 5.22
CA THR A 85 3.77 21.69 4.05
C THR A 85 4.71 20.59 4.51
N GLU A 86 4.73 19.46 3.79
CA GLU A 86 5.54 18.31 4.16
C GLU A 86 7.03 18.63 4.34
N PHE A 87 7.58 18.15 5.45
CA PHE A 87 8.97 18.37 5.87
C PHE A 87 9.72 17.07 6.21
N GLY A 88 9.13 15.91 5.93
CA GLY A 88 9.73 14.61 6.25
C GLY A 88 10.14 14.47 7.71
N GLY A 89 11.28 13.84 7.96
CA GLY A 89 11.85 13.60 9.29
C GLY A 89 12.87 14.66 9.70
N MET A 90 12.65 15.95 9.40
CA MET A 90 13.53 17.03 9.87
C MET A 90 13.74 16.97 11.40
N SER A 91 12.68 16.72 12.16
CA SER A 91 12.76 16.53 13.61
C SER A 91 13.69 15.35 13.96
N GLU A 92 13.54 14.19 13.33
CA GLU A 92 14.37 13.01 13.61
C GLU A 92 15.85 13.25 13.32
N VAL A 93 16.20 13.81 12.15
CA VAL A 93 17.62 13.99 11.79
C VAL A 93 18.31 15.04 12.66
N LEU A 94 17.61 16.08 13.12
CA LEU A 94 18.16 17.08 14.03
C LEU A 94 18.32 16.53 15.46
N HIS A 95 17.38 15.70 15.93
CA HIS A 95 17.55 14.97 17.19
C HIS A 95 18.72 13.97 17.11
N ASN A 96 18.87 13.28 15.98
CA ASN A 96 20.02 12.41 15.73
C ASN A 96 21.35 13.18 15.78
N LEU A 97 21.41 14.37 15.15
CA LEU A 97 22.57 15.25 15.20
C LEU A 97 22.90 15.69 16.64
N TYR A 98 21.90 16.06 17.44
CA TYR A 98 22.10 16.32 18.87
C TYR A 98 22.70 15.10 19.59
N GLY A 99 22.19 13.89 19.32
CA GLY A 99 22.67 12.67 19.94
C GLY A 99 24.17 12.38 19.71
N ILE A 100 24.73 12.81 18.58
CA ILE A 100 26.17 12.62 18.27
C ILE A 100 27.05 13.82 18.66
N THR A 101 26.50 15.03 18.69
CA THR A 101 27.27 16.26 18.98
C THR A 101 27.21 16.68 20.44
N GLY A 102 26.12 16.35 21.14
CA GLY A 102 25.81 16.87 22.47
C GLY A 102 25.48 18.37 22.51
N ASP A 103 25.38 19.04 21.35
CA ASP A 103 25.14 20.49 21.30
C ASP A 103 23.67 20.82 21.59
N PRO A 104 23.36 21.54 22.68
CA PRO A 104 21.97 21.88 23.02
C PRO A 104 21.27 22.73 21.96
N GLU A 105 21.99 23.46 21.11
CA GLU A 105 21.39 24.22 20.02
C GLU A 105 20.80 23.32 18.92
N HIS A 106 21.38 22.14 18.68
CA HIS A 106 20.80 21.13 17.80
C HIS A 106 19.49 20.57 18.35
N LEU A 107 19.41 20.34 19.66
CA LEU A 107 18.16 19.94 20.33
C LEU A 107 17.12 21.08 20.25
N ALA A 108 17.54 22.32 20.45
CA ALA A 108 16.65 23.48 20.40
C ALA A 108 16.00 23.63 19.02
N VAL A 109 16.78 23.52 17.93
CA VAL A 109 16.21 23.57 16.57
C VAL A 109 15.36 22.34 16.25
N ALA A 110 15.75 21.14 16.70
CA ALA A 110 14.97 19.92 16.48
C ALA A 110 13.54 20.07 17.02
N LYS A 111 13.39 20.64 18.22
CA LYS A 111 12.09 20.92 18.86
C LYS A 111 11.22 21.89 18.07
N ARG A 112 11.80 22.80 17.28
CA ARG A 112 11.02 23.72 16.41
C ARG A 112 10.31 22.98 15.27
N TYR A 113 10.76 21.78 14.90
CA TYR A 113 10.16 20.93 13.87
C TYR A 113 9.16 19.90 14.41
N ASP A 114 8.88 19.91 15.72
CA ASP A 114 7.82 19.09 16.32
C ASP A 114 6.47 19.78 16.11
N GLN A 115 5.71 19.33 15.12
CA GLN A 115 4.42 19.94 14.78
C GLN A 115 3.34 19.61 15.82
N ALA A 116 3.00 20.58 16.66
CA ALA A 116 2.02 20.46 17.73
C ALA A 116 0.61 20.13 17.19
N ALA A 117 0.23 20.67 16.02
CA ALA A 117 -1.08 20.39 15.42
C ALA A 117 -1.30 18.89 15.09
N PHE A 118 -0.23 18.12 14.89
CA PHE A 118 -0.30 16.68 14.65
C PHE A 118 0.01 15.87 15.92
N LEU A 119 1.08 16.21 16.64
CA LEU A 119 1.51 15.47 17.84
C LEU A 119 0.60 15.70 19.05
N GLY A 120 0.00 16.89 19.17
CA GLY A 120 -0.86 17.27 20.30
C GLY A 120 -2.09 16.38 20.46
N PRO A 121 -2.89 16.14 19.41
CA PRO A 121 -4.00 15.19 19.47
C PRO A 121 -3.57 13.78 19.89
N LEU A 122 -2.45 13.27 19.36
CA LEU A 122 -1.91 11.96 19.74
C LEU A 122 -1.46 11.91 21.21
N ALA A 123 -0.85 12.98 21.71
CA ALA A 123 -0.50 13.14 23.12
C ALA A 123 -1.73 13.15 24.05
N LEU A 124 -2.90 13.57 23.53
CA LEU A 124 -4.20 13.47 24.20
C LEU A 124 -4.93 12.15 23.92
N ARG A 125 -4.28 11.18 23.25
CA ARG A 125 -4.85 9.90 22.82
C ARG A 125 -6.10 10.06 21.93
N VAL A 126 -6.11 11.09 21.09
CA VAL A 126 -7.12 11.33 20.06
C VAL A 126 -6.59 10.82 18.72
N ASP A 127 -7.35 9.92 18.09
CA ASP A 127 -7.08 9.46 16.73
C ASP A 127 -7.66 10.47 15.73
N ASN A 128 -6.79 11.22 15.07
CA ASN A 128 -7.11 12.17 14.01
C ASN A 128 -6.38 11.82 12.69
N LEU A 129 -6.16 10.52 12.45
CA LEU A 129 -5.36 10.04 11.32
C LEU A 129 -6.16 9.89 10.01
N SER A 130 -7.50 9.90 10.06
CA SER A 130 -8.32 9.71 8.86
C SER A 130 -8.11 10.85 7.85
N HIS A 131 -8.06 10.51 6.56
CA HIS A 131 -7.99 11.43 5.41
C HIS A 131 -6.76 12.34 5.33
N ILE A 132 -5.71 12.09 6.13
CA ILE A 132 -4.43 12.79 6.00
C ILE A 132 -3.39 11.89 5.32
N HIS A 133 -2.44 12.53 4.62
CA HIS A 133 -1.37 11.85 3.89
C HIS A 133 -0.41 11.15 4.86
N GLY A 134 -0.35 9.81 4.81
CA GLY A 134 0.28 9.02 5.86
C GLY A 134 1.80 9.14 5.92
N ASN A 135 2.46 9.15 4.76
CA ASN A 135 3.94 9.19 4.70
C ASN A 135 4.51 10.55 5.16
N THR A 136 3.70 11.61 5.14
CA THR A 136 4.08 12.88 5.76
C THR A 136 4.10 12.80 7.28
N GLN A 137 3.24 11.97 7.88
CA GLN A 137 3.05 11.94 9.32
C GLN A 137 4.00 10.99 10.04
N ILE A 138 4.23 9.78 9.51
CA ILE A 138 5.04 8.75 10.20
C ILE A 138 6.47 9.24 10.54
N PRO A 139 7.19 9.98 9.65
CA PRO A 139 8.51 10.52 10.00
C PRO A 139 8.49 11.49 11.20
N LYS A 140 7.37 12.17 11.47
CA LYS A 140 7.21 13.02 12.66
C LYS A 140 7.16 12.16 13.93
N ILE A 141 6.57 10.97 13.84
CA ILE A 141 6.55 9.99 14.93
C ILE A 141 7.95 9.42 15.17
N CYS A 142 8.75 9.19 14.12
CA CYS A 142 10.17 8.86 14.30
C CYS A 142 10.93 9.98 15.04
N GLY A 143 10.63 11.25 14.74
CA GLY A 143 11.18 12.40 15.48
C GLY A 143 10.77 12.42 16.96
N ALA A 144 9.49 12.20 17.25
CA ALA A 144 8.98 12.07 18.61
C ALA A 144 9.66 10.90 19.37
N ALA A 145 9.76 9.74 18.74
CA ALA A 145 10.42 8.58 19.30
C ALA A 145 11.88 8.87 19.66
N ARG A 146 12.62 9.48 18.72
CA ARG A 146 14.02 9.85 18.96
C ARG A 146 14.18 10.92 20.05
N ARG A 147 13.24 11.87 20.14
CA ARG A 147 13.22 12.85 21.23
C ARG A 147 13.07 12.17 22.59
N TYR A 148 12.17 11.19 22.72
CA TYR A 148 12.01 10.44 23.96
C TYR A 148 13.33 9.77 24.39
N GLU A 149 14.04 9.10 23.48
CA GLU A 149 15.32 8.45 23.80
C GLU A 149 16.38 9.41 24.34
N LEU A 150 16.40 10.65 23.86
CA LEU A 150 17.43 11.63 24.20
C LEU A 150 17.07 12.51 25.40
N THR A 151 15.78 12.63 25.72
CA THR A 151 15.28 13.57 26.75
C THR A 151 14.58 12.88 27.92
N GLY A 152 14.10 11.66 27.73
CA GLY A 152 13.27 10.93 28.70
C GLY A 152 11.86 11.48 28.87
N GLU A 153 11.40 12.42 28.02
CA GLU A 153 10.07 13.05 28.10
C GLU A 153 8.94 12.03 27.78
N PRO A 154 8.19 11.52 28.78
CA PRO A 154 7.33 10.34 28.60
C PRO A 154 6.20 10.53 27.58
N ILE A 155 5.73 11.77 27.40
CA ILE A 155 4.64 12.09 26.46
C ILE A 155 4.97 11.64 25.03
N TYR A 156 6.23 11.70 24.62
CA TYR A 156 6.66 11.32 23.28
C TYR A 156 6.73 9.79 23.11
N ARG A 157 7.01 9.05 24.18
CA ARG A 157 6.86 7.59 24.19
C ARG A 157 5.39 7.22 24.04
N ASP A 158 4.53 7.80 24.88
CA ASP A 158 3.11 7.42 24.97
C ASP A 158 2.34 7.76 23.69
N LEU A 159 2.64 8.89 23.04
CA LEU A 159 2.02 9.25 21.75
C LEU A 159 2.53 8.37 20.60
N THR A 160 3.80 7.92 20.66
CA THR A 160 4.39 7.04 19.63
C THR A 160 3.74 5.66 19.70
N ASP A 161 3.61 5.12 20.92
CA ASP A 161 2.89 3.87 21.20
C ASP A 161 1.42 3.95 20.75
N PHE A 162 0.72 5.01 21.16
CA PHE A 162 -0.67 5.24 20.77
C PHE A 162 -0.83 5.32 19.24
N PHE A 163 0.03 6.09 18.55
CA PHE A 163 0.02 6.19 17.10
C PHE A 163 0.20 4.83 16.43
N TRP A 164 1.18 4.04 16.86
CA TRP A 164 1.47 2.74 16.28
C TRP A 164 0.25 1.81 16.36
N HIS A 165 -0.40 1.74 17.52
CA HIS A 165 -1.62 0.96 17.71
C HIS A 165 -2.79 1.46 16.85
N ARG A 166 -2.97 2.79 16.70
CA ARG A 166 -4.01 3.33 15.80
C ARG A 166 -3.80 2.92 14.35
N VAL A 167 -2.56 2.85 13.88
CA VAL A 167 -2.28 2.42 12.49
C VAL A 167 -2.39 0.90 12.37
N VAL A 168 -1.65 0.15 13.18
CA VAL A 168 -1.52 -1.31 13.01
C VAL A 168 -2.82 -2.04 13.34
N ASP A 169 -3.54 -1.63 14.38
CA ASP A 169 -4.72 -2.37 14.82
C ASP A 169 -5.97 -2.07 13.98
N THR A 170 -6.02 -0.89 13.34
CA THR A 170 -7.28 -0.41 12.72
C THR A 170 -7.17 -0.05 11.24
N ARG A 171 -5.95 0.05 10.69
CA ARG A 171 -5.71 0.56 9.33
C ARG A 171 -4.69 -0.23 8.53
N CYS A 172 -4.26 -1.40 9.00
CA CYS A 172 -3.38 -2.29 8.25
C CYS A 172 -4.16 -3.41 7.55
N TYR A 173 -3.73 -3.72 6.34
CA TYR A 173 -4.18 -4.90 5.59
C TYR A 173 -3.38 -6.15 6.02
N ALA A 174 -3.71 -7.32 5.48
CA ALA A 174 -3.09 -8.61 5.80
C ALA A 174 -1.58 -8.64 5.52
N THR A 175 -1.09 -7.83 4.58
CA THR A 175 0.34 -7.66 4.29
C THR A 175 1.09 -6.82 5.32
N GLY A 176 0.39 -6.18 6.27
CA GLY A 176 0.98 -5.24 7.24
C GLY A 176 1.15 -3.81 6.73
N GLY A 177 0.93 -3.54 5.44
CA GLY A 177 0.89 -2.17 4.92
C GLY A 177 -0.43 -1.47 5.20
N THR A 178 -0.48 -0.16 4.96
CA THR A 178 -1.63 0.71 5.26
C THR A 178 -1.85 1.74 4.15
N THR A 179 -2.99 2.46 4.16
CA THR A 179 -3.45 3.50 3.22
C THR A 179 -3.94 3.03 1.85
N SER A 180 -4.77 3.88 1.24
CA SER A 180 -5.19 3.83 -0.16
C SER A 180 -5.12 5.23 -0.74
N GLY A 181 -4.54 5.40 -1.93
CA GLY A 181 -4.34 6.74 -2.52
C GLY A 181 -3.52 7.66 -1.60
N GLU A 182 -2.55 7.07 -0.91
CA GLU A 182 -1.63 7.70 0.04
C GLU A 182 -2.18 8.15 1.40
N VAL A 183 -3.51 8.17 1.55
CA VAL A 183 -4.20 8.62 2.75
C VAL A 183 -4.74 7.46 3.58
N TRP A 184 -4.84 7.67 4.89
CA TRP A 184 -5.52 6.71 5.75
C TRP A 184 -7.03 6.81 5.58
N PRO A 185 -7.74 5.67 5.46
CA PRO A 185 -9.19 5.66 5.56
C PRO A 185 -9.64 5.80 7.02
N GLU A 186 -10.95 5.79 7.22
CA GLU A 186 -11.53 5.63 8.55
C GLU A 186 -11.08 4.32 9.22
N PRO A 187 -10.93 4.29 10.55
CA PRO A 187 -10.47 3.10 11.26
C PRO A 187 -11.46 1.96 11.06
N ASN A 188 -10.95 0.76 10.79
CA ASN A 188 -11.73 -0.45 10.55
C ASN A 188 -12.69 -0.36 9.33
N GLN A 189 -12.44 0.54 8.36
CA GLN A 189 -13.20 0.67 7.12
C GLN A 189 -12.26 0.47 5.92
N LEU A 190 -11.86 -0.79 5.67
CA LEU A 190 -10.81 -1.12 4.70
C LEU A 190 -11.33 -1.83 3.45
N ALA A 191 -12.45 -2.56 3.53
CA ALA A 191 -12.97 -3.35 2.42
C ALA A 191 -13.22 -2.50 1.17
N GLY A 192 -13.84 -1.31 1.34
CA GLY A 192 -14.13 -0.37 0.25
C GLY A 192 -12.92 0.36 -0.33
N THR A 193 -11.73 0.16 0.23
CA THR A 193 -10.51 0.90 -0.16
C THR A 193 -9.61 0.13 -1.12
N LEU A 194 -9.93 -1.14 -1.41
CA LEU A 194 -9.16 -2.01 -2.31
C LEU A 194 -9.09 -1.40 -3.72
N ALA A 195 -7.87 -1.17 -4.18
CA ALA A 195 -7.55 -0.47 -5.42
C ALA A 195 -6.13 -0.83 -5.92
N VAL A 196 -5.72 -0.22 -7.04
CA VAL A 196 -4.37 -0.34 -7.58
C VAL A 196 -3.32 0.46 -6.78
N ASN A 197 -3.76 1.48 -6.04
CA ASN A 197 -2.92 2.43 -5.31
C ASN A 197 -2.97 2.23 -3.77
N ASN A 198 -3.16 0.99 -3.32
CA ASN A 198 -3.02 0.63 -1.91
C ASN A 198 -1.55 0.63 -1.50
N GLN A 199 -1.29 0.88 -0.21
CA GLN A 199 -0.01 0.60 0.45
C GLN A 199 1.22 1.16 -0.29
N GLU A 200 1.36 2.48 -0.31
CA GLU A 200 2.63 3.08 -0.71
C GLU A 200 3.77 2.56 0.19
N CYS A 201 4.84 2.06 -0.43
CA CYS A 201 5.94 1.36 0.22
C CYS A 201 6.66 2.19 1.29
N CYS A 202 6.77 3.51 1.12
CA CYS A 202 7.41 4.39 2.11
C CYS A 202 6.76 4.31 3.49
N LYS A 203 5.45 4.06 3.56
CA LYS A 203 4.76 3.96 4.86
C LYS A 203 5.11 2.68 5.59
N THR A 204 5.19 1.56 4.89
CA THR A 204 5.66 0.30 5.50
C THR A 204 7.09 0.48 6.02
N HIS A 205 7.99 1.08 5.23
CA HIS A 205 9.34 1.41 5.70
C HIS A 205 9.35 2.25 6.98
N ASN A 206 8.61 3.36 6.99
CA ASN A 206 8.61 4.27 8.14
C ASN A 206 7.89 3.65 9.36
N MET A 207 6.85 2.83 9.16
CA MET A 207 6.24 2.07 10.25
C MET A 207 7.21 1.04 10.84
N LEU A 208 8.06 0.40 10.04
CA LEU A 208 9.12 -0.49 10.55
C LEU A 208 10.15 0.29 11.38
N LYS A 209 10.47 1.54 11.02
CA LYS A 209 11.29 2.42 11.88
C LYS A 209 10.61 2.71 13.23
N VAL A 210 9.33 3.08 13.23
CA VAL A 210 8.57 3.31 14.48
C VAL A 210 8.50 2.03 15.33
N THR A 211 8.25 0.88 14.69
CA THR A 211 8.22 -0.43 15.34
C THR A 211 9.55 -0.76 16.00
N ARG A 212 10.67 -0.45 15.33
CA ARG A 212 12.02 -0.64 15.87
C ARG A 212 12.27 0.20 17.13
N TYR A 213 11.89 1.48 17.14
CA TYR A 213 12.01 2.33 18.32
C TYR A 213 11.23 1.74 19.51
N LEU A 214 9.95 1.40 19.28
CA LEU A 214 9.10 0.79 20.31
C LEU A 214 9.70 -0.52 20.83
N PHE A 215 10.21 -1.36 19.93
CA PHE A 215 10.79 -2.66 20.29
C PHE A 215 12.02 -2.50 21.18
N GLN A 216 12.88 -1.52 20.90
CA GLN A 216 14.05 -1.22 21.73
C GLN A 216 13.67 -0.78 23.16
N TRP A 217 12.47 -0.25 23.37
CA TRP A 217 12.00 0.19 24.69
C TRP A 217 11.24 -0.91 25.46
N THR A 218 10.53 -1.79 24.76
CA THR A 218 9.57 -2.71 25.39
C THR A 218 9.89 -4.19 25.19
N ALA A 219 10.62 -4.53 24.12
CA ALA A 219 10.77 -5.89 23.62
C ALA A 219 9.43 -6.64 23.44
N ASP A 220 8.35 -5.92 23.14
CA ASP A 220 7.02 -6.49 22.99
C ASP A 220 6.92 -7.39 21.74
N PRO A 221 6.54 -8.67 21.87
CA PRO A 221 6.42 -9.60 20.75
C PRO A 221 5.36 -9.20 19.70
N GLN A 222 4.37 -8.34 20.02
CA GLN A 222 3.41 -7.83 19.04
C GLN A 222 4.07 -6.96 17.97
N LEU A 223 5.10 -6.20 18.37
CA LEU A 223 5.91 -5.40 17.45
C LEU A 223 6.66 -6.30 16.49
N THR A 224 7.17 -7.45 16.97
CA THR A 224 7.87 -8.44 16.15
C THR A 224 6.92 -9.19 15.23
N ASP A 225 5.69 -9.48 15.65
CA ASP A 225 4.65 -10.02 14.78
C ASP A 225 4.37 -9.09 13.59
N TYR A 226 4.20 -7.79 13.87
CA TYR A 226 4.04 -6.78 12.83
C TYR A 226 5.28 -6.70 11.92
N GLN A 227 6.47 -6.63 12.51
CA GLN A 227 7.74 -6.56 11.79
C GLN A 227 7.88 -7.72 10.80
N GLN A 228 7.62 -8.96 11.25
CA GLN A 228 7.71 -10.15 10.41
C GLN A 228 6.67 -10.14 9.29
N ARG A 229 5.41 -9.78 9.60
CA ARG A 229 4.34 -9.69 8.60
C ARG A 229 4.65 -8.65 7.53
N ALA A 230 5.02 -7.43 7.93
CA ALA A 230 5.33 -6.33 7.02
C ALA A 230 6.62 -6.57 6.24
N PHE A 231 7.62 -7.25 6.82
CA PHE A 231 8.84 -7.63 6.11
C PHE A 231 8.55 -8.55 4.92
N TRP A 232 7.90 -9.69 5.16
CA TRP A 232 7.66 -10.67 4.10
C TRP A 232 6.62 -10.20 3.07
N ASN A 233 5.60 -9.46 3.50
CA ASN A 233 4.45 -9.16 2.64
C ASN A 233 4.39 -7.70 2.17
N GLY A 234 5.16 -6.80 2.76
CA GLY A 234 5.15 -5.38 2.43
C GLY A 234 6.51 -4.81 2.00
N ILE A 235 7.61 -5.57 2.14
CA ILE A 235 8.96 -5.14 1.79
C ILE A 235 9.61 -6.06 0.75
N VAL A 236 9.77 -7.35 1.04
CA VAL A 236 10.56 -8.26 0.18
C VAL A 236 10.09 -8.24 -1.28
N GLY A 237 8.78 -8.28 -1.50
CA GLY A 237 8.18 -8.27 -2.83
C GLY A 237 8.14 -6.91 -3.55
N THR A 238 8.75 -5.86 -2.99
CA THR A 238 8.72 -4.50 -3.57
C THR A 238 9.93 -4.18 -4.46
N ASN A 239 10.88 -5.11 -4.57
CA ASN A 239 12.02 -5.05 -5.47
C ASN A 239 11.96 -6.24 -6.44
N ARG A 240 12.21 -5.98 -7.72
CA ARG A 240 12.31 -7.03 -8.73
C ARG A 240 13.73 -7.63 -8.68
N PRO A 241 13.90 -8.93 -8.35
CA PRO A 241 15.23 -9.50 -8.15
C PRO A 241 16.13 -9.49 -9.39
N SER A 242 15.55 -9.48 -10.60
CA SER A 242 16.31 -9.57 -11.86
C SER A 242 17.04 -8.28 -12.25
N ASP A 243 16.48 -7.12 -11.92
CA ASP A 243 16.96 -5.81 -12.39
C ASP A 243 16.93 -4.71 -11.31
N GLY A 244 16.50 -5.04 -10.09
CA GLY A 244 16.43 -4.14 -8.96
C GLY A 244 15.37 -3.04 -9.05
N GLN A 245 14.45 -3.09 -10.03
CA GLN A 245 13.39 -2.08 -10.12
C GLN A 245 12.45 -2.16 -8.92
N LEU A 246 11.96 -1.00 -8.48
CA LEU A 246 11.10 -0.88 -7.30
C LEU A 246 9.67 -0.52 -7.71
N ILE A 247 8.71 -0.85 -6.84
CA ILE A 247 7.31 -0.41 -6.99
C ILE A 247 6.98 0.74 -6.03
N TYR A 248 5.92 1.48 -6.35
CA TYR A 248 5.41 2.55 -5.49
C TYR A 248 4.31 2.04 -4.55
N TYR A 249 3.30 1.37 -5.12
CA TYR A 249 2.12 0.85 -4.43
C TYR A 249 2.14 -0.67 -4.44
N VAL A 250 1.47 -1.28 -3.46
CA VAL A 250 1.13 -2.71 -3.45
C VAL A 250 -0.37 -2.85 -3.76
N PRO A 251 -0.77 -3.10 -5.02
CA PRO A 251 -2.16 -3.34 -5.38
C PRO A 251 -2.77 -4.48 -4.56
N LEU A 252 -3.96 -4.24 -3.99
CA LEU A 252 -4.67 -5.29 -3.23
C LEU A 252 -6.01 -5.67 -3.85
N ALA A 253 -6.55 -4.83 -4.74
CA ALA A 253 -7.68 -5.22 -5.56
C ALA A 253 -7.28 -6.31 -6.57
N THR A 254 -8.20 -7.22 -6.84
CA THR A 254 -8.00 -8.31 -7.78
C THR A 254 -7.92 -7.83 -9.22
N GLY A 255 -7.01 -8.42 -10.00
CA GLY A 255 -6.86 -8.19 -11.44
C GLY A 255 -5.80 -7.14 -11.81
N PHE A 256 -5.10 -6.58 -10.84
CA PHE A 256 -3.98 -5.66 -11.07
C PHE A 256 -2.63 -6.39 -11.01
N SER A 257 -1.61 -5.75 -11.59
CA SER A 257 -0.21 -6.19 -11.57
C SER A 257 0.65 -5.13 -10.87
N LYS A 258 1.87 -5.51 -10.46
CA LYS A 258 2.84 -4.56 -9.92
C LYS A 258 3.27 -3.56 -11.01
N ALA A 259 3.32 -2.28 -10.66
CA ALA A 259 3.81 -1.22 -11.53
C ALA A 259 5.28 -0.92 -11.19
N TRP A 260 6.19 -1.50 -11.97
CA TRP A 260 7.63 -1.34 -11.79
C TRP A 260 8.11 0.01 -12.32
N GLY A 261 9.06 0.62 -11.62
CA GLY A 261 9.77 1.79 -12.12
C GLY A 261 10.70 1.49 -13.28
N THR A 262 11.35 2.54 -13.78
CA THR A 262 12.41 2.46 -14.79
C THR A 262 13.75 2.87 -14.20
N PRO A 263 14.87 2.38 -14.77
CA PRO A 263 16.20 2.65 -14.19
C PRO A 263 16.58 4.14 -14.14
N TYR A 264 16.02 4.97 -15.03
CA TYR A 264 16.46 6.35 -15.22
C TYR A 264 15.35 7.41 -15.20
N ASP A 265 14.07 7.01 -15.12
CA ASP A 265 12.94 7.96 -15.21
C ASP A 265 11.95 7.85 -14.03
N SER A 266 12.22 6.98 -13.05
CA SER A 266 11.41 6.83 -11.84
C SER A 266 12.07 7.49 -10.62
N PHE A 267 11.76 8.77 -10.39
CA PHE A 267 12.30 9.57 -9.26
C PHE A 267 11.29 9.76 -8.12
N TRP A 268 10.56 8.70 -7.78
CA TRP A 268 9.51 8.74 -6.76
C TRP A 268 10.07 8.60 -5.34
N CYS A 269 9.30 9.00 -4.32
CA CYS A 269 9.68 8.81 -2.92
C CYS A 269 9.99 7.33 -2.59
N CYS A 270 9.16 6.39 -3.05
CA CYS A 270 9.36 4.95 -2.85
C CYS A 270 10.65 4.42 -3.50
N TYR A 271 11.19 5.08 -4.53
CA TYR A 271 12.48 4.70 -5.09
C TYR A 271 13.61 5.02 -4.11
N GLY A 272 13.62 6.24 -3.56
CA GLY A 272 14.59 6.63 -2.53
C GLY A 272 14.51 5.72 -1.31
N THR A 273 13.30 5.53 -0.78
CA THR A 273 13.06 4.66 0.38
C THR A 273 13.34 3.19 0.10
N GLY A 274 13.07 2.70 -1.10
CA GLY A 274 13.35 1.31 -1.48
C GLY A 274 14.86 1.02 -1.47
N VAL A 275 15.69 1.95 -1.98
CA VAL A 275 17.15 1.83 -1.88
C VAL A 275 17.61 1.73 -0.43
N GLU A 276 17.10 2.61 0.45
CA GLU A 276 17.42 2.57 1.89
C GLU A 276 16.97 1.25 2.53
N THR A 277 15.77 0.77 2.17
CA THR A 277 15.18 -0.45 2.73
C THR A 277 16.02 -1.67 2.42
N PHE A 278 16.39 -1.86 1.16
CA PHE A 278 17.14 -3.04 0.72
C PHE A 278 18.62 -3.00 1.16
N ALA A 279 19.14 -1.83 1.51
CA ALA A 279 20.46 -1.70 2.14
C ALA A 279 20.48 -2.15 3.62
N LYS A 280 19.32 -2.29 4.27
CA LYS A 280 19.23 -2.53 5.73
C LYS A 280 18.27 -3.64 6.15
N LEU A 281 17.95 -4.60 5.27
CA LEU A 281 17.02 -5.71 5.58
C LEU A 281 17.40 -6.50 6.84
N ASN A 282 18.67 -6.48 7.24
CA ASN A 282 19.17 -7.21 8.40
C ASN A 282 19.08 -6.43 9.73
N ASP A 283 18.69 -5.14 9.72
CA ASP A 283 18.84 -4.26 10.89
C ASP A 283 18.00 -4.71 12.11
N SER A 284 16.91 -5.44 11.87
CA SER A 284 15.93 -5.86 12.87
C SER A 284 15.81 -7.38 12.99
N VAL A 285 16.79 -8.13 12.46
CA VAL A 285 16.84 -9.60 12.62
C VAL A 285 17.16 -9.97 14.06
N TYR A 286 18.11 -9.25 14.67
CA TYR A 286 18.56 -9.48 16.03
C TYR A 286 18.55 -8.20 16.85
N PHE A 287 18.27 -8.35 18.14
CA PHE A 287 18.52 -7.34 19.17
C PHE A 287 19.18 -8.02 20.36
N HIS A 288 19.79 -7.26 21.25
CA HIS A 288 20.35 -7.82 22.47
C HIS A 288 20.24 -6.83 23.62
N ASP A 289 20.16 -7.34 24.84
CA ASP A 289 20.44 -6.59 26.06
C ASP A 289 21.79 -7.04 26.64
N GLU A 290 21.97 -6.98 27.96
CA GLU A 290 23.19 -7.46 28.63
C GLU A 290 23.28 -8.98 28.72
N ASP A 291 22.17 -9.71 28.69
CA ASP A 291 22.06 -11.12 29.04
C ASP A 291 21.48 -12.00 27.93
N ASP A 292 20.64 -11.43 27.07
CA ASP A 292 19.85 -12.16 26.10
C ASP A 292 20.07 -11.65 24.66
N LEU A 293 20.12 -12.59 23.71
CA LEU A 293 20.05 -12.33 22.28
C LEU A 293 18.63 -12.62 21.80
N TYR A 294 17.95 -11.59 21.32
CA TYR A 294 16.62 -11.65 20.72
C TYR A 294 16.74 -11.97 19.24
N VAL A 295 16.01 -12.98 18.78
CA VAL A 295 15.86 -13.34 17.37
C VAL A 295 14.44 -12.99 16.96
N ASN A 296 14.31 -11.93 16.16
CA ASN A 296 13.04 -11.34 15.75
C ASN A 296 12.59 -11.84 14.37
N LEU A 297 13.53 -12.00 13.44
CA LEU A 297 13.24 -12.45 12.07
C LEU A 297 13.98 -13.75 11.76
N PHE A 298 13.32 -14.60 10.97
CA PHE A 298 13.87 -15.86 10.49
C PHE A 298 14.46 -15.67 9.11
N VAL A 299 15.75 -15.35 9.05
CA VAL A 299 16.50 -15.08 7.82
C VAL A 299 17.91 -15.65 7.97
N ALA A 300 18.40 -16.35 6.95
CA ALA A 300 19.77 -16.87 6.91
C ALA A 300 20.78 -15.73 7.12
N SER A 301 21.51 -15.77 8.24
CA SER A 301 22.32 -14.64 8.69
C SER A 301 23.30 -15.05 9.79
N THR A 302 24.31 -14.22 10.03
CA THR A 302 25.23 -14.38 11.17
C THR A 302 25.31 -13.08 11.95
N VAL A 303 25.09 -13.14 13.26
CA VAL A 303 25.28 -12.00 14.16
C VAL A 303 26.59 -12.16 14.94
N ASN A 304 27.36 -11.08 14.99
CA ASN A 304 28.61 -10.99 15.76
C ASN A 304 28.37 -10.18 17.03
N TRP A 305 28.09 -10.85 18.15
CA TRP A 305 27.86 -10.19 19.44
C TRP A 305 29.18 -9.96 20.17
N LYS A 306 29.89 -8.89 19.77
CA LYS A 306 31.24 -8.56 20.25
C LYS A 306 31.34 -8.47 21.77
N ALA A 307 30.33 -7.90 22.44
CA ALA A 307 30.32 -7.71 23.89
C ALA A 307 30.39 -9.03 24.68
N LYS A 308 29.86 -10.14 24.13
CA LYS A 308 29.92 -11.49 24.72
C LYS A 308 30.96 -12.39 24.04
N GLY A 309 31.68 -11.91 23.02
CA GLY A 309 32.66 -12.70 22.27
C GLY A 309 32.05 -13.91 21.54
N VAL A 310 30.78 -13.85 21.16
CA VAL A 310 30.04 -14.95 20.51
C VAL A 310 29.56 -14.57 19.12
N ARG A 311 29.53 -15.53 18.20
CA ARG A 311 28.78 -15.42 16.95
C ARG A 311 27.65 -16.44 16.94
N VAL A 312 26.50 -16.04 16.43
CA VAL A 312 25.37 -16.96 16.23
C VAL A 312 25.02 -16.94 14.76
N GLN A 313 25.10 -18.10 14.12
CA GLN A 313 24.68 -18.30 12.73
C GLN A 313 23.27 -18.87 12.72
N GLN A 314 22.38 -18.23 11.97
CA GLN A 314 21.06 -18.72 11.65
C GLN A 314 21.08 -19.35 10.26
N VAL A 315 20.72 -20.63 10.18
CA VAL A 315 20.64 -21.43 8.95
C VAL A 315 19.18 -21.77 8.72
N THR A 316 18.62 -21.26 7.62
CA THR A 316 17.22 -21.51 7.26
C THR A 316 16.92 -21.17 5.81
N GLU A 317 15.90 -21.83 5.25
CA GLU A 317 15.22 -21.48 3.99
C GLU A 317 13.86 -20.79 4.23
N PHE A 318 13.59 -20.31 5.45
CA PHE A 318 12.35 -19.61 5.80
C PHE A 318 12.07 -18.45 4.82
N PRO A 319 10.82 -18.30 4.30
CA PRO A 319 9.59 -18.99 4.70
C PRO A 319 9.28 -20.24 3.86
N GLU A 320 10.22 -20.82 3.11
CA GLU A 320 9.97 -22.07 2.36
C GLU A 320 9.99 -23.31 3.27
N GLU A 321 10.62 -23.21 4.43
CA GLU A 321 10.56 -24.20 5.51
C GLU A 321 9.95 -23.64 6.81
N PRO A 322 9.26 -24.48 7.62
CA PRO A 322 8.60 -24.07 8.86
C PRO A 322 9.54 -24.14 10.08
N GLY A 323 10.72 -23.51 10.00
CA GLY A 323 11.69 -23.57 11.09
C GLY A 323 12.99 -22.82 10.82
N THR A 324 13.92 -22.90 11.77
CA THR A 324 15.25 -22.30 11.68
C THR A 324 16.23 -23.03 12.61
N THR A 325 17.51 -23.03 12.26
CA THR A 325 18.58 -23.59 13.10
C THR A 325 19.60 -22.53 13.49
N PHE A 326 19.92 -22.44 14.78
CA PHE A 326 20.99 -21.59 15.30
C PHE A 326 22.22 -22.43 15.61
N VAL A 327 23.38 -21.98 15.16
CA VAL A 327 24.69 -22.56 15.47
C VAL A 327 25.50 -21.51 16.24
N VAL A 328 25.93 -21.86 17.45
CA VAL A 328 26.74 -20.99 18.30
C VAL A 328 28.21 -21.20 18.02
N HIS A 329 28.95 -20.10 17.85
CA HIS A 329 30.40 -20.10 17.73
C HIS A 329 31.02 -19.25 18.84
N ALA A 330 31.89 -19.86 19.65
CA ALA A 330 32.52 -19.21 20.78
C ALA A 330 33.90 -19.82 21.08
N GLU A 331 34.91 -19.00 21.39
CA GLU A 331 36.25 -19.51 21.74
C GLU A 331 36.29 -20.17 23.12
N ARG A 332 35.36 -19.79 24.00
CA ARG A 332 35.20 -20.31 25.36
C ARG A 332 33.71 -20.42 25.68
N PRO A 333 33.30 -21.30 26.61
CA PRO A 333 31.91 -21.39 27.03
C PRO A 333 31.37 -20.03 27.47
N VAL A 334 30.17 -19.68 27.01
CA VAL A 334 29.54 -18.38 27.26
C VAL A 334 28.08 -18.55 27.65
N ARG A 335 27.65 -17.88 28.72
CA ARG A 335 26.27 -17.93 29.19
C ARG A 335 25.47 -16.75 28.67
N PHE A 336 24.35 -17.05 28.00
CA PHE A 336 23.35 -16.07 27.57
C PHE A 336 22.01 -16.76 27.27
N GLY A 337 20.91 -16.01 27.26
CA GLY A 337 19.62 -16.50 26.79
C GLY A 337 19.41 -16.23 25.31
N LEU A 338 19.02 -17.27 24.56
CA LEU A 338 18.52 -17.11 23.19
C LEU A 338 17.00 -16.92 23.25
N ARG A 339 16.51 -15.72 22.97
CA ARG A 339 15.07 -15.41 22.92
C ARG A 339 14.57 -15.51 21.48
N VAL A 340 13.93 -16.61 21.16
CA VAL A 340 13.37 -16.85 19.83
C VAL A 340 11.92 -16.37 19.81
N HIS A 341 11.57 -15.49 18.88
CA HIS A 341 10.19 -15.04 18.70
C HIS A 341 9.28 -16.23 18.36
N VAL A 342 8.09 -16.27 18.95
CA VAL A 342 7.04 -17.24 18.67
C VAL A 342 5.89 -16.46 18.04
N PRO A 343 5.73 -16.49 16.71
CA PRO A 343 4.78 -15.62 16.04
C PRO A 343 3.32 -15.95 16.31
N TYR A 344 2.43 -14.98 16.09
CA TYR A 344 0.97 -15.16 16.21
C TYR A 344 0.41 -16.36 15.40
N TRP A 345 1.04 -16.73 14.28
CA TRP A 345 0.59 -17.82 13.41
C TRP A 345 1.04 -19.21 13.88
N ALA A 346 1.96 -19.31 14.85
CA ALA A 346 2.50 -20.59 15.32
C ALA A 346 1.55 -21.30 16.31
N THR A 347 0.31 -21.54 15.90
CA THR A 347 -0.78 -22.08 16.74
C THR A 347 -0.66 -23.58 17.02
N ASP A 348 0.04 -24.32 16.15
CA ASP A 348 0.27 -25.77 16.28
C ASP A 348 1.43 -26.11 17.23
N GLY A 349 1.95 -25.09 17.93
CA GLY A 349 3.04 -25.19 18.89
C GLY A 349 4.43 -25.09 18.27
N VAL A 350 5.43 -24.99 19.15
CA VAL A 350 6.85 -24.87 18.77
C VAL A 350 7.61 -26.08 19.29
N ARG A 351 8.46 -26.68 18.46
CA ARG A 351 9.33 -27.78 18.85
C ARG A 351 10.77 -27.29 18.84
N VAL A 352 11.47 -27.50 19.95
CA VAL A 352 12.88 -27.10 20.10
C VAL A 352 13.74 -28.30 20.43
N SER A 353 14.86 -28.43 19.73
CA SER A 353 15.92 -29.37 20.03
C SER A 353 17.22 -28.61 20.31
N VAL A 354 18.02 -29.08 21.28
CA VAL A 354 19.39 -28.60 21.49
C VAL A 354 20.32 -29.78 21.41
N ASN A 355 21.26 -29.75 20.46
CA ASN A 355 22.18 -30.85 20.16
C ASN A 355 21.45 -32.20 19.97
N GLY A 356 20.33 -32.17 19.24
CA GLY A 356 19.49 -33.35 18.97
C GLY A 356 18.60 -33.81 20.14
N LYS A 357 18.67 -33.17 21.31
CA LYS A 357 17.80 -33.47 22.44
C LYS A 357 16.61 -32.50 22.47
N GLN A 358 15.41 -33.03 22.33
CA GLN A 358 14.18 -32.25 22.44
C GLN A 358 14.05 -31.62 23.83
N LEU A 359 13.70 -30.34 23.87
CA LEU A 359 13.37 -29.59 25.08
C LEU A 359 11.86 -29.58 25.27
N ALA A 360 11.42 -29.74 26.52
CA ALA A 360 10.05 -29.43 26.89
C ALA A 360 9.90 -27.91 26.95
N THR A 361 9.08 -27.35 26.08
CA THR A 361 8.88 -25.90 25.95
C THR A 361 7.40 -25.56 25.98
N GLU A 362 7.01 -24.62 26.83
CA GLU A 362 5.69 -23.99 26.77
C GLU A 362 5.83 -22.67 26.01
N ALA A 363 5.61 -22.72 24.69
CA ALA A 363 5.61 -21.55 23.82
C ALA A 363 4.16 -21.11 23.55
N LYS A 364 3.89 -19.81 23.65
CA LYS A 364 2.59 -19.22 23.28
C LYS A 364 2.75 -18.38 22.01
N PRO A 365 1.75 -18.34 21.11
CA PRO A 365 1.74 -17.36 20.03
C PRO A 365 1.92 -15.94 20.57
N THR A 366 2.61 -15.10 19.80
CA THR A 366 2.95 -13.72 20.18
C THR A 366 3.73 -13.66 21.49
N SER A 367 4.85 -14.37 21.54
CA SER A 367 5.74 -14.41 22.73
C SER A 367 7.22 -14.57 22.36
N TYR A 368 8.09 -14.59 23.36
CA TYR A 368 9.48 -15.04 23.21
C TYR A 368 9.71 -16.32 23.99
N LEU A 369 10.21 -17.35 23.31
CA LEU A 369 10.74 -18.56 23.93
C LEU A 369 12.21 -18.32 24.30
N ARG A 370 12.50 -18.27 25.61
CA ARG A 370 13.86 -18.06 26.13
C ARG A 370 14.55 -19.39 26.40
N ILE A 371 15.69 -19.62 25.74
CA ILE A 371 16.56 -20.79 25.92
C ILE A 371 17.86 -20.30 26.56
N GLU A 372 17.95 -20.37 27.88
CA GLU A 372 19.15 -19.94 28.62
C GLU A 372 20.06 -21.13 28.90
N ARG A 373 21.32 -21.03 28.47
CA ARG A 373 22.35 -22.05 28.69
C ARG A 373 23.74 -21.43 28.80
N GLU A 374 24.68 -22.23 29.27
CA GLU A 374 26.09 -22.04 28.92
C GLU A 374 26.32 -22.74 27.57
N TRP A 375 26.70 -21.96 26.57
CA TRP A 375 26.87 -22.39 25.18
C TRP A 375 28.32 -22.69 24.89
N ASN A 376 28.57 -23.81 24.20
CA ASN A 376 29.86 -24.22 23.69
C ASN A 376 29.93 -23.99 22.17
N ASP A 377 31.15 -23.97 21.62
CA ASP A 377 31.34 -23.93 20.18
C ASP A 377 30.66 -25.12 19.50
N GLY A 378 29.90 -24.84 18.45
CA GLY A 378 29.18 -25.83 17.67
C GLY A 378 27.86 -26.28 18.28
N ASP A 379 27.41 -25.73 19.42
CA ASP A 379 26.07 -26.01 19.94
C ASP A 379 25.01 -25.60 18.91
N ARG A 380 24.02 -26.48 18.71
CA ARG A 380 22.94 -26.33 17.73
C ARG A 380 21.59 -26.26 18.41
N VAL A 381 20.80 -25.26 18.04
CA VAL A 381 19.39 -25.11 18.45
C VAL A 381 18.52 -25.19 17.22
N GLU A 382 17.67 -26.20 17.13
CA GLU A 382 16.71 -26.35 16.05
C GLU A 382 15.33 -25.94 16.56
N VAL A 383 14.67 -25.03 15.84
CA VAL A 383 13.33 -24.54 16.17
C VAL A 383 12.40 -24.83 15.00
N GLN A 384 11.34 -25.59 15.23
CA GLN A 384 10.30 -25.87 14.24
C GLN A 384 8.98 -25.25 14.67
N MET A 385 8.33 -24.57 13.74
CA MET A 385 7.04 -23.88 13.90
C MET A 385 6.17 -24.25 12.70
N PRO A 386 5.36 -25.33 12.78
CA PRO A 386 4.54 -25.79 11.67
C PRO A 386 3.65 -24.67 11.12
N PHE A 387 3.64 -24.52 9.79
CA PHE A 387 2.74 -23.58 9.12
C PHE A 387 1.35 -24.16 8.96
N ALA A 388 0.34 -23.31 9.16
CA ALA A 388 -1.05 -23.60 8.87
C ALA A 388 -1.64 -22.55 7.93
N LEU A 389 -2.66 -22.95 7.16
CA LEU A 389 -3.51 -22.02 6.42
C LEU A 389 -4.45 -21.32 7.40
N TYR A 390 -4.60 -20.01 7.27
CA TYR A 390 -5.62 -19.24 8.00
C TYR A 390 -6.08 -18.03 7.19
N ALA A 391 -7.28 -17.55 7.51
CA ALA A 391 -7.87 -16.40 6.86
C ALA A 391 -7.58 -15.13 7.66
N ALA A 392 -7.26 -14.05 6.94
CA ALA A 392 -7.15 -12.69 7.46
C ALA A 392 -8.31 -11.85 6.88
N PRO A 393 -9.47 -11.79 7.57
CA PRO A 393 -10.62 -11.03 7.10
C PRO A 393 -10.38 -9.53 7.15
N MET A 394 -11.08 -8.79 6.29
CA MET A 394 -11.24 -7.35 6.46
C MET A 394 -12.02 -7.06 7.75
N PRO A 395 -11.68 -5.97 8.46
CA PRO A 395 -12.36 -5.62 9.72
C PRO A 395 -13.85 -5.27 9.52
N ASP A 396 -14.24 -4.78 8.34
CA ASP A 396 -15.60 -4.36 7.97
C ASP A 396 -16.35 -5.35 7.06
N ASP A 397 -15.70 -6.40 6.55
CA ASP A 397 -16.34 -7.44 5.73
C ASP A 397 -15.69 -8.81 6.01
N PRO A 398 -16.26 -9.64 6.92
CA PRO A 398 -15.65 -10.90 7.34
C PRO A 398 -15.60 -11.98 6.25
N GLU A 399 -16.35 -11.80 5.17
CA GLU A 399 -16.35 -12.67 3.99
C GLU A 399 -15.36 -12.19 2.90
N LEU A 400 -14.68 -11.06 3.11
CA LEU A 400 -13.59 -10.59 2.26
C LEU A 400 -12.26 -10.87 2.95
N VAL A 401 -11.59 -11.95 2.53
CA VAL A 401 -10.45 -12.52 3.26
C VAL A 401 -9.18 -12.57 2.40
N ALA A 402 -8.04 -12.26 3.00
CA ALA A 402 -6.75 -12.67 2.45
C ALA A 402 -6.36 -14.03 3.05
N ILE A 403 -5.70 -14.88 2.27
CA ILE A 403 -5.28 -16.21 2.74
C ILE A 403 -3.80 -16.17 3.12
N MET A 404 -3.50 -16.72 4.29
CA MET A 404 -2.16 -16.74 4.84
C MET A 404 -1.67 -18.18 5.00
N TYR A 405 -0.37 -18.41 4.83
CA TYR A 405 0.29 -19.66 5.20
C TYR A 405 1.51 -19.33 6.07
N GLY A 406 1.40 -19.56 7.38
CA GLY A 406 2.38 -19.02 8.35
C GLY A 406 2.46 -17.48 8.25
N PRO A 407 3.65 -16.89 7.99
CA PRO A 407 3.80 -15.44 7.89
C PRO A 407 3.42 -14.86 6.52
N VAL A 408 3.25 -15.67 5.48
CA VAL A 408 3.13 -15.16 4.09
C VAL A 408 1.67 -15.07 3.65
N VAL A 409 1.34 -13.96 2.99
CA VAL A 409 0.09 -13.74 2.25
C VAL A 409 0.19 -14.47 0.92
N LEU A 410 -0.84 -15.25 0.59
CA LEU A 410 -0.99 -15.90 -0.71
C LEU A 410 -1.79 -15.03 -1.67
N ALA A 411 -1.29 -14.88 -2.89
CA ALA A 411 -1.93 -14.16 -3.98
C ALA A 411 -2.32 -15.15 -5.09
N GLY A 412 -3.54 -15.02 -5.61
CA GLY A 412 -4.02 -15.83 -6.72
C GLY A 412 -3.65 -15.23 -8.07
N ILE A 413 -2.96 -15.99 -8.89
CA ILE A 413 -2.51 -15.59 -10.22
C ILE A 413 -3.68 -15.61 -11.20
N ASP A 414 -3.84 -14.53 -11.95
CA ASP A 414 -4.92 -14.34 -12.93
C ASP A 414 -6.32 -14.62 -12.36
N ALA A 415 -6.49 -14.35 -11.06
CA ALA A 415 -7.77 -14.49 -10.38
C ALA A 415 -8.86 -13.65 -11.05
N PRO A 416 -10.09 -14.19 -11.25
CA PRO A 416 -11.19 -13.42 -11.82
C PRO A 416 -11.52 -12.20 -10.95
N ALA A 417 -11.65 -11.02 -11.56
CA ALA A 417 -11.89 -9.76 -10.83
C ALA A 417 -13.17 -9.78 -9.99
N ASP A 418 -14.25 -10.39 -10.53
CA ASP A 418 -15.54 -10.57 -9.85
C ASP A 418 -15.69 -11.98 -9.24
N GLY A 419 -14.58 -12.71 -9.10
CA GLY A 419 -14.58 -14.08 -8.60
C GLY A 419 -14.99 -14.17 -7.14
N TYR A 420 -15.76 -15.21 -6.80
CA TYR A 420 -16.06 -15.57 -5.42
C TYR A 420 -15.91 -17.08 -5.19
N VAL A 421 -15.67 -17.47 -3.94
CA VAL A 421 -15.57 -18.86 -3.51
C VAL A 421 -16.76 -19.21 -2.63
N LEU A 422 -17.38 -20.36 -2.86
CA LEU A 422 -18.43 -20.90 -2.00
C LEU A 422 -17.82 -21.80 -0.93
N ALA A 423 -17.50 -21.21 0.22
CA ALA A 423 -16.91 -21.93 1.35
C ALA A 423 -17.11 -21.16 2.66
N ASP A 424 -16.69 -21.77 3.76
CA ASP A 424 -16.57 -21.08 5.04
C ASP A 424 -15.32 -20.16 5.00
N PRO A 425 -15.47 -18.82 5.11
CA PRO A 425 -14.35 -17.88 5.06
C PRO A 425 -13.35 -18.08 6.20
N THR A 426 -13.76 -18.72 7.29
CA THR A 426 -12.90 -18.96 8.46
C THR A 426 -12.05 -20.23 8.35
N ARG A 427 -12.31 -21.07 7.35
CA ARG A 427 -11.69 -22.39 7.17
C ARG A 427 -11.04 -22.55 5.79
N PRO A 428 -9.96 -21.80 5.49
CA PRO A 428 -9.29 -21.86 4.18
C PRO A 428 -8.74 -23.25 3.83
N GLU A 429 -8.41 -24.08 4.81
CA GLU A 429 -7.95 -25.44 4.60
C GLU A 429 -8.98 -26.35 3.91
N THR A 430 -10.25 -25.95 3.84
CA THR A 430 -11.29 -26.76 3.17
C THR A 430 -11.40 -26.48 1.68
N TRP A 431 -10.80 -25.39 1.18
CA TRP A 431 -10.96 -24.95 -0.21
C TRP A 431 -9.66 -24.44 -0.86
N VAL A 432 -8.58 -24.30 -0.09
CA VAL A 432 -7.21 -24.08 -0.58
C VAL A 432 -6.39 -25.33 -0.33
N THR A 433 -5.77 -25.87 -1.37
CA THR A 433 -4.97 -27.10 -1.29
C THR A 433 -3.53 -26.83 -1.72
N LYS A 434 -2.56 -27.34 -0.95
CA LYS A 434 -1.14 -27.28 -1.33
C LYS A 434 -0.88 -28.23 -2.51
N THR A 435 -0.06 -27.80 -3.46
CA THR A 435 0.28 -28.56 -4.67
C THR A 435 1.74 -29.02 -4.64
N ASP A 436 2.09 -29.94 -5.54
CA ASP A 436 3.46 -30.45 -5.69
C ASP A 436 4.33 -29.56 -6.62
N GLU A 437 3.81 -28.45 -7.14
CA GLU A 437 4.54 -27.55 -8.06
C GLU A 437 5.67 -26.76 -7.38
N GLY A 438 5.66 -26.65 -6.06
CA GLY A 438 6.68 -25.91 -5.31
C GLY A 438 6.41 -25.89 -3.80
N PRO A 439 7.39 -25.45 -2.99
CA PRO A 439 7.30 -25.49 -1.53
C PRO A 439 6.16 -24.63 -0.96
N LEU A 440 5.78 -23.57 -1.66
CA LEU A 440 4.73 -22.62 -1.28
C LEU A 440 3.67 -22.42 -2.38
N THR A 441 3.40 -23.44 -3.19
CA THR A 441 2.38 -23.36 -4.25
C THR A 441 1.07 -24.02 -3.83
N PHE A 442 -0.04 -23.31 -4.01
CA PHE A 442 -1.38 -23.74 -3.64
C PHE A 442 -2.34 -23.57 -4.81
N ALA A 443 -3.53 -24.16 -4.71
CA ALA A 443 -4.62 -24.00 -5.65
C ALA A 443 -5.95 -23.82 -4.92
N ALA A 444 -6.85 -23.05 -5.52
CA ALA A 444 -8.23 -22.88 -5.08
C ALA A 444 -9.19 -23.00 -6.28
N ASP A 445 -10.39 -23.53 -6.06
CA ASP A 445 -11.46 -23.48 -7.06
C ASP A 445 -12.25 -22.16 -6.89
N VAL A 446 -12.30 -21.37 -7.95
CA VAL A 446 -13.05 -20.12 -8.01
C VAL A 446 -14.07 -20.26 -9.13
N GLN A 447 -15.30 -20.61 -8.76
CA GLN A 447 -16.42 -20.80 -9.69
C GLN A 447 -16.12 -21.81 -10.82
N GLY A 448 -15.42 -22.91 -10.49
CA GLY A 448 -15.04 -23.95 -11.45
C GLY A 448 -13.74 -23.68 -12.21
N ALA A 449 -13.07 -22.55 -11.96
CA ALA A 449 -11.73 -22.28 -12.46
C ALA A 449 -10.69 -22.53 -11.36
N THR A 450 -9.69 -23.37 -11.65
CA THR A 450 -8.54 -23.57 -10.76
C THR A 450 -7.63 -22.36 -10.80
N VAL A 451 -7.50 -21.65 -9.69
CA VAL A 451 -6.58 -20.52 -9.54
C VAL A 451 -5.35 -20.96 -8.75
N LYS A 452 -4.15 -20.67 -9.28
CA LYS A 452 -2.86 -20.90 -8.61
C LYS A 452 -2.60 -19.80 -7.59
N LEU A 453 -2.23 -20.19 -6.38
CA LEU A 453 -1.87 -19.28 -5.29
C LEU A 453 -0.39 -19.44 -4.93
N ILE A 454 0.34 -18.32 -4.86
CA ILE A 454 1.75 -18.26 -4.45
C ILE A 454 1.95 -17.13 -3.43
N PRO A 455 3.05 -17.09 -2.65
CA PRO A 455 3.33 -15.97 -1.77
C PRO A 455 3.41 -14.66 -2.56
N TRP A 456 2.77 -13.59 -2.07
CA TRP A 456 2.71 -12.31 -2.79
C TRP A 456 4.11 -11.75 -3.13
N TYR A 457 5.11 -12.01 -2.29
CA TYR A 457 6.47 -11.54 -2.56
C TYR A 457 7.12 -12.20 -3.80
N GLN A 458 6.59 -13.35 -4.25
CA GLN A 458 7.04 -14.06 -5.45
C GLN A 458 6.31 -13.59 -6.72
N VAL A 459 5.19 -12.89 -6.60
CA VAL A 459 4.47 -12.33 -7.75
C VAL A 459 5.32 -11.22 -8.38
N LEU A 460 5.51 -11.25 -9.71
CA LEU A 460 6.29 -10.24 -10.41
C LEU A 460 5.41 -9.44 -11.37
N ASP A 461 5.13 -10.01 -12.54
CA ASP A 461 4.47 -9.31 -13.65
C ASP A 461 3.02 -9.79 -13.86
N GLU A 462 2.63 -10.87 -13.19
CA GLU A 462 1.31 -11.46 -13.28
C GLU A 462 0.24 -10.50 -12.75
N ARG A 463 -1.00 -10.67 -13.24
CA ARG A 463 -2.16 -10.12 -12.55
C ARG A 463 -2.47 -11.01 -11.36
N TYR A 464 -2.92 -10.41 -10.27
CA TYR A 464 -3.20 -11.19 -9.07
C TYR A 464 -4.38 -10.65 -8.25
N GLY A 465 -4.87 -11.47 -7.32
CA GLY A 465 -5.80 -11.11 -6.27
C GLY A 465 -5.26 -11.50 -4.90
N VAL A 466 -5.32 -10.57 -3.93
CA VAL A 466 -4.91 -10.83 -2.54
C VAL A 466 -6.12 -11.11 -1.65
N TYR A 467 -7.17 -10.30 -1.80
CA TYR A 467 -8.41 -10.45 -1.06
C TYR A 467 -9.48 -11.12 -1.92
N TRP A 468 -10.13 -12.12 -1.34
CA TRP A 468 -11.09 -12.98 -1.99
C TRP A 468 -12.44 -12.83 -1.31
N ARG A 469 -13.49 -12.80 -2.13
CA ARG A 469 -14.85 -12.92 -1.61
C ARG A 469 -15.15 -14.40 -1.38
N VAL A 470 -15.25 -14.81 -0.12
CA VAL A 470 -15.55 -16.17 0.28
C VAL A 470 -16.88 -16.17 1.01
N THR A 471 -17.90 -16.69 0.34
CA THR A 471 -19.29 -16.58 0.77
C THR A 471 -19.81 -17.97 1.13
N PRO A 472 -20.34 -18.17 2.36
CA PRO A 472 -20.97 -19.45 2.70
C PRO A 472 -22.14 -19.77 1.76
N GLU A 473 -22.22 -21.02 1.32
CA GLU A 473 -23.30 -21.47 0.46
C GLU A 473 -24.66 -21.30 1.16
N GLY A 474 -25.60 -20.68 0.46
CA GLY A 474 -26.96 -20.43 0.94
C GLY A 474 -27.08 -19.27 1.93
N SER A 475 -26.01 -18.52 2.17
CA SER A 475 -26.07 -17.25 2.92
C SER A 475 -26.93 -16.20 2.21
N GLU A 476 -27.25 -15.11 2.92
CA GLU A 476 -27.95 -13.97 2.34
C GLU A 476 -27.17 -13.36 1.18
N ARG A 477 -25.85 -13.20 1.32
CA ARG A 477 -25.01 -12.69 0.25
C ARG A 477 -24.97 -13.65 -0.94
N HIS A 478 -24.88 -14.96 -0.73
CA HIS A 478 -24.94 -15.92 -1.85
C HIS A 478 -26.25 -15.78 -2.63
N ARG A 479 -27.39 -15.68 -1.93
CA ARG A 479 -28.69 -15.44 -2.58
C ARG A 479 -28.73 -14.12 -3.34
N ALA A 480 -28.14 -13.05 -2.78
CA ALA A 480 -28.05 -11.76 -3.45
C ALA A 480 -27.18 -11.80 -4.71
N ILE A 481 -26.06 -12.53 -4.68
CA ILE A 481 -25.21 -12.78 -5.85
C ILE A 481 -26.00 -13.49 -6.94
N LEU A 482 -26.68 -14.61 -6.61
CA LEU A 482 -27.49 -15.36 -7.58
C LEU A 482 -28.62 -14.49 -8.16
N ALA A 483 -29.27 -13.68 -7.33
CA ALA A 483 -30.32 -12.76 -7.78
C ALA A 483 -29.77 -11.68 -8.73
N ALA A 484 -28.60 -11.13 -8.44
CA ALA A 484 -27.93 -10.14 -9.29
C ALA A 484 -27.48 -10.75 -10.63
N GLU A 485 -26.95 -11.98 -10.62
CA GLU A 485 -26.60 -12.71 -11.83
C GLU A 485 -27.82 -13.01 -12.70
N GLU A 486 -28.93 -13.41 -12.09
CA GLU A 486 -30.19 -13.67 -12.79
C GLU A 486 -30.77 -12.37 -13.36
N ALA A 487 -30.80 -11.29 -12.58
CA ALA A 487 -31.21 -9.97 -13.06
C ALA A 487 -30.34 -9.49 -14.24
N ARG A 488 -29.02 -9.72 -14.18
CA ARG A 488 -28.10 -9.44 -15.29
C ARG A 488 -28.43 -10.28 -16.52
N LYS A 489 -28.71 -11.58 -16.38
CA LYS A 489 -29.10 -12.45 -17.51
C LYS A 489 -30.42 -12.00 -18.14
N GLN A 490 -31.42 -11.69 -17.32
CA GLN A 490 -32.71 -11.18 -17.78
C GLN A 490 -32.56 -9.85 -18.52
N ARG A 491 -31.70 -8.96 -18.00
CA ARG A 491 -31.36 -7.70 -18.66
C ARG A 491 -30.63 -7.92 -19.97
N GLU A 492 -29.60 -8.77 -20.01
CA GLU A 492 -28.84 -9.04 -21.23
C GLU A 492 -29.74 -9.62 -22.33
N ALA A 493 -30.68 -10.49 -21.95
CA ALA A 493 -31.68 -11.04 -22.86
C ALA A 493 -32.63 -9.98 -23.44
N ARG A 494 -32.73 -8.77 -22.86
CA ARG A 494 -33.56 -7.68 -23.39
C ARG A 494 -32.89 -6.90 -24.52
N PHE A 495 -31.58 -7.00 -24.72
CA PHE A 495 -30.91 -6.31 -25.82
C PHE A 495 -31.36 -6.85 -27.18
N VAL A 496 -31.74 -5.94 -28.07
CA VAL A 496 -31.99 -6.20 -29.50
C VAL A 496 -30.70 -6.00 -30.30
N ASP A 497 -29.94 -4.97 -29.93
CA ASP A 497 -28.62 -4.68 -30.48
C ASP A 497 -27.79 -3.91 -29.45
N ARG A 498 -26.47 -4.02 -29.51
CA ARG A 498 -25.55 -3.34 -28.61
C ARG A 498 -24.21 -3.15 -29.29
N VAL A 499 -23.73 -1.92 -29.30
CA VAL A 499 -22.40 -1.59 -29.76
C VAL A 499 -21.44 -1.57 -28.57
N ARG A 500 -20.42 -2.43 -28.62
CA ARG A 500 -19.35 -2.44 -27.63
C ARG A 500 -18.36 -1.35 -27.99
N VAL A 501 -18.39 -0.25 -27.25
CA VAL A 501 -17.55 0.92 -27.52
C VAL A 501 -16.07 0.55 -27.39
N GLY A 502 -15.25 0.99 -28.34
CA GLY A 502 -13.83 0.68 -28.39
C GLY A 502 -13.46 -0.72 -28.91
N ASP A 503 -14.44 -1.58 -29.20
CA ASP A 503 -14.23 -2.81 -29.97
C ASP A 503 -14.32 -2.48 -31.48
N PRO A 504 -13.20 -2.53 -32.24
CA PRO A 504 -13.20 -2.12 -33.65
C PRO A 504 -14.05 -3.00 -34.57
N GLU A 505 -14.31 -4.26 -34.19
CA GLU A 505 -15.20 -5.14 -34.96
C GLU A 505 -16.65 -4.78 -34.68
N SER A 506 -17.00 -4.60 -33.40
CA SER A 506 -18.34 -4.16 -32.99
C SER A 506 -18.70 -2.81 -33.60
N GLU A 507 -17.86 -1.78 -33.45
CA GLU A 507 -18.18 -0.43 -33.93
C GLU A 507 -18.25 -0.35 -35.46
N ARG A 508 -17.46 -1.18 -36.17
CA ARG A 508 -17.54 -1.29 -37.63
C ARG A 508 -18.80 -2.01 -38.07
N ALA A 509 -19.20 -3.09 -37.37
CA ALA A 509 -20.46 -3.78 -37.64
C ALA A 509 -21.67 -2.86 -37.44
N HIS A 510 -21.56 -1.88 -36.55
CA HIS A 510 -22.57 -0.84 -36.31
C HIS A 510 -22.35 0.45 -37.12
N ASN A 511 -21.58 0.41 -38.22
CA ASN A 511 -21.40 1.53 -39.14
C ASN A 511 -21.00 2.85 -38.42
N LEU A 512 -19.99 2.80 -37.54
CA LEU A 512 -19.50 4.00 -36.87
C LEU A 512 -19.14 5.10 -37.87
N GLN A 513 -19.74 6.27 -37.69
CA GLN A 513 -19.43 7.50 -38.43
C GLN A 513 -19.24 8.64 -37.46
N GLY A 514 -18.52 9.68 -37.86
CA GLY A 514 -18.34 10.85 -37.02
C GLY A 514 -17.40 11.89 -37.57
N GLU A 515 -17.34 13.00 -36.85
CA GLU A 515 -16.47 14.14 -37.09
C GLU A 515 -15.84 14.56 -35.76
N ARG A 516 -14.53 14.83 -35.78
CA ARG A 516 -13.74 15.17 -34.58
C ARG A 516 -13.93 14.16 -33.44
N MET A 517 -13.99 12.87 -33.77
CA MET A 517 -14.17 11.81 -32.78
C MET A 517 -12.84 11.30 -32.21
N GLY A 518 -12.88 10.81 -30.97
CA GLY A 518 -11.78 10.13 -30.29
C GLY A 518 -12.31 8.96 -29.46
N ASP A 519 -11.42 8.01 -29.18
CA ASP A 519 -11.68 6.88 -28.29
C ASP A 519 -10.41 6.49 -27.52
N GLY A 520 -10.56 5.68 -26.48
CA GLY A 520 -9.44 5.15 -25.73
C GLY A 520 -9.84 4.21 -24.59
N PRO A 521 -8.89 3.42 -24.07
CA PRO A 521 -9.12 2.59 -22.90
C PRO A 521 -9.39 3.44 -21.65
N PHE A 522 -10.11 2.85 -20.71
CA PHE A 522 -10.40 3.42 -19.40
C PHE A 522 -10.30 2.34 -18.32
N GLN A 523 -10.43 2.77 -17.07
CA GLN A 523 -10.38 1.86 -15.93
C GLN A 523 -11.46 0.78 -15.97
N ARG A 524 -11.22 -0.33 -15.28
CA ARG A 524 -12.11 -1.52 -15.21
C ARG A 524 -12.39 -2.16 -16.59
N GLY A 525 -11.52 -1.94 -17.58
CA GLY A 525 -11.62 -2.56 -18.90
C GLY A 525 -12.63 -1.90 -19.84
N HIS A 526 -13.25 -0.79 -19.44
CA HIS A 526 -14.13 -0.04 -20.34
C HIS A 526 -13.32 0.76 -21.37
N HIS A 527 -13.97 1.13 -22.47
CA HIS A 527 -13.45 2.05 -23.47
C HIS A 527 -14.45 3.18 -23.69
N TRP A 528 -13.96 4.39 -23.89
CA TRP A 528 -14.83 5.55 -24.15
C TRP A 528 -14.81 5.93 -25.63
N ARG A 529 -15.89 6.55 -26.08
CA ARG A 529 -15.95 7.34 -27.31
C ARG A 529 -16.52 8.73 -27.05
N HIS A 530 -15.93 9.73 -27.68
CA HIS A 530 -16.40 11.11 -27.63
C HIS A 530 -16.14 11.86 -28.95
N ALA A 531 -16.69 13.07 -29.08
CA ALA A 531 -16.37 13.99 -30.16
C ALA A 531 -16.39 15.46 -29.70
N PRO A 532 -15.23 16.10 -29.46
CA PRO A 532 -15.13 17.51 -29.10
C PRO A 532 -15.58 18.42 -30.25
N GLU A 533 -16.61 19.24 -30.00
CA GLU A 533 -17.28 20.10 -30.99
C GLU A 533 -17.65 19.37 -32.30
N GLY A 534 -17.92 18.06 -32.17
CA GLY A 534 -18.16 17.18 -33.28
C GLY A 534 -19.37 16.29 -33.02
N TRP A 535 -19.40 15.15 -33.69
CA TRP A 535 -20.45 14.16 -33.52
C TRP A 535 -19.95 12.76 -33.87
N PHE A 536 -20.66 11.75 -33.40
CA PHE A 536 -20.49 10.38 -33.86
C PHE A 536 -21.83 9.66 -33.84
N SER A 537 -21.96 8.59 -34.61
CA SER A 537 -23.17 7.79 -34.70
C SER A 537 -22.92 6.32 -34.93
N TRP A 538 -23.90 5.50 -34.55
CA TRP A 538 -23.96 4.07 -34.83
C TRP A 538 -25.32 3.70 -35.41
N ASP A 539 -25.35 2.73 -36.32
CA ASP A 539 -26.57 2.06 -36.74
C ASP A 539 -26.88 0.92 -35.76
N LEU A 540 -28.03 0.97 -35.09
CA LEU A 540 -28.49 -0.07 -34.16
C LEU A 540 -29.79 -0.69 -34.67
N LYS A 541 -29.91 -2.01 -34.57
CA LYS A 541 -31.15 -2.73 -34.88
C LYS A 541 -32.24 -2.37 -33.89
N VAL A 542 -33.45 -2.28 -34.42
CA VAL A 542 -34.68 -2.04 -33.65
C VAL A 542 -35.75 -3.03 -34.09
N LEU A 543 -36.79 -3.16 -33.28
CA LEU A 543 -37.96 -3.96 -33.64
C LEU A 543 -39.11 -3.03 -34.04
N PRO A 544 -39.72 -3.21 -35.23
CA PRO A 544 -40.62 -2.22 -35.83
C PRO A 544 -41.96 -2.05 -35.11
N ASP A 545 -42.40 -3.05 -34.34
CA ASP A 545 -43.78 -3.14 -33.84
C ASP A 545 -43.87 -3.14 -32.31
N ARG A 546 -42.84 -2.66 -31.62
CA ARG A 546 -42.82 -2.60 -30.15
C ARG A 546 -42.08 -1.37 -29.62
N PRO A 547 -42.43 -0.89 -28.41
CA PRO A 547 -41.65 0.14 -27.75
C PRO A 547 -40.21 -0.33 -27.55
N MET A 548 -39.26 0.59 -27.66
CA MET A 548 -37.83 0.33 -27.49
C MET A 548 -37.22 1.42 -26.61
N THR A 549 -36.16 1.07 -25.90
CA THR A 549 -35.39 2.01 -25.08
C THR A 549 -33.96 2.04 -25.58
N LEU A 550 -33.41 3.24 -25.80
CA LEU A 550 -31.98 3.41 -25.97
C LEU A 550 -31.35 3.48 -24.58
N VAL A 551 -30.31 2.69 -24.33
CA VAL A 551 -29.50 2.79 -23.11
C VAL A 551 -28.08 3.19 -23.48
N CYS A 552 -27.51 4.10 -22.69
CA CYS A 552 -26.11 4.50 -22.81
C CYS A 552 -25.45 4.50 -21.43
N GLU A 553 -24.21 4.02 -21.35
CA GLU A 553 -23.38 4.07 -20.15
C GLU A 553 -22.41 5.26 -20.20
N TYR A 554 -22.25 5.92 -19.05
CA TYR A 554 -21.39 7.09 -18.86
C TYR A 554 -20.53 6.95 -17.59
N TRP A 555 -19.46 7.75 -17.51
CA TRP A 555 -18.64 7.86 -16.30
C TRP A 555 -19.09 9.05 -15.45
N GLY A 556 -19.50 8.79 -14.21
CA GLY A 556 -20.11 9.82 -13.38
C GLY A 556 -19.14 10.82 -12.74
N SER A 557 -17.82 10.71 -12.94
CA SER A 557 -16.87 11.81 -12.64
C SER A 557 -16.50 12.65 -13.86
N ASP A 558 -17.09 12.44 -15.04
CA ASP A 558 -16.89 13.36 -16.17
C ASP A 558 -17.36 14.77 -15.79
N VAL A 559 -16.58 15.77 -16.19
CA VAL A 559 -16.82 17.19 -15.87
C VAL A 559 -17.08 18.01 -17.14
N PRO A 560 -17.78 19.16 -17.05
CA PRO A 560 -18.06 20.04 -18.18
C PRO A 560 -16.80 20.59 -18.87
N PRO A 561 -16.88 21.02 -20.15
CA PRO A 561 -18.09 21.16 -20.98
C PRO A 561 -18.44 19.89 -21.78
N ARG A 562 -19.54 19.22 -21.39
CA ARG A 562 -20.02 17.95 -21.97
C ARG A 562 -21.54 17.89 -22.08
N THR A 563 -22.10 18.85 -22.80
CA THR A 563 -23.52 18.87 -23.17
C THR A 563 -23.70 18.54 -24.66
N PHE A 564 -24.57 17.57 -24.96
CA PHE A 564 -24.78 17.07 -26.31
C PHE A 564 -26.19 16.51 -26.52
N ASP A 565 -26.66 16.54 -27.76
CA ASP A 565 -27.92 15.95 -28.16
C ASP A 565 -27.73 14.50 -28.60
N ILE A 566 -28.73 13.68 -28.30
CA ILE A 566 -28.89 12.31 -28.79
C ILE A 566 -30.05 12.33 -29.77
N ARG A 567 -29.84 11.76 -30.95
CA ARG A 567 -30.79 11.77 -32.06
C ARG A 567 -30.99 10.37 -32.65
N ILE A 568 -32.19 10.10 -33.16
CA ILE A 568 -32.54 8.88 -33.90
C ILE A 568 -32.94 9.31 -35.32
N ASP A 569 -32.18 8.89 -36.33
CA ASP A 569 -32.38 9.30 -37.74
C ASP A 569 -32.60 10.81 -37.90
N GLU A 570 -31.69 11.61 -37.30
CA GLU A 570 -31.72 13.07 -37.23
C GLU A 570 -32.85 13.71 -36.38
N GLN A 571 -33.82 12.93 -35.91
CA GLN A 571 -34.85 13.41 -34.99
C GLN A 571 -34.33 13.49 -33.55
N PRO A 572 -34.63 14.56 -32.80
CA PRO A 572 -34.18 14.71 -31.41
C PRO A 572 -34.83 13.65 -30.50
N LEU A 573 -34.00 13.00 -29.67
CA LEU A 573 -34.44 12.06 -28.64
C LEU A 573 -34.27 12.67 -27.24
N ALA A 574 -33.06 13.15 -26.93
CA ALA A 574 -32.74 13.70 -25.62
C ALA A 574 -31.53 14.66 -25.70
N THR A 575 -31.30 15.43 -24.65
CA THR A 575 -30.05 16.15 -24.42
C THR A 575 -29.43 15.62 -23.12
N GLN A 576 -28.16 15.25 -23.16
CA GLN A 576 -27.40 14.75 -22.02
C GLN A 576 -26.33 15.76 -21.60
N ALA A 577 -26.14 15.92 -20.30
CA ALA A 577 -25.06 16.71 -19.71
C ALA A 577 -24.28 15.85 -18.71
N LEU A 578 -22.96 15.76 -18.90
CA LEU A 578 -22.06 15.11 -17.95
C LEU A 578 -21.41 16.16 -17.05
N ASP A 579 -21.86 16.19 -15.79
CA ASP A 579 -21.42 17.15 -14.77
C ASP A 579 -21.35 16.46 -13.41
N ARG A 580 -20.37 15.58 -13.27
CA ARG A 580 -20.08 14.83 -12.05
C ARG A 580 -21.34 14.14 -11.46
N ASN A 581 -22.15 13.54 -12.34
CA ASN A 581 -23.49 13.07 -12.00
C ASN A 581 -23.49 11.95 -10.95
N ARG A 582 -22.49 11.05 -11.00
CA ARG A 582 -22.30 9.92 -10.07
C ARG A 582 -20.79 9.68 -9.84
N PRO A 583 -20.13 10.47 -8.99
CA PRO A 583 -18.68 10.42 -8.84
C PRO A 583 -18.17 9.00 -8.56
N ASN A 584 -17.12 8.59 -9.28
CA ASN A 584 -16.42 7.32 -9.16
C ASN A 584 -17.19 6.06 -9.55
N GLU A 585 -18.30 6.22 -10.28
CA GLU A 585 -19.14 5.11 -10.73
C GLU A 585 -19.51 5.25 -12.21
N PHE A 586 -19.62 4.12 -12.90
CA PHE A 586 -20.34 4.07 -14.17
C PHE A 586 -21.84 4.13 -13.90
N PHE A 587 -22.57 4.79 -14.77
CA PHE A 587 -24.02 4.85 -14.67
C PHE A 587 -24.66 4.81 -16.04
N GLU A 588 -25.79 4.14 -16.11
CA GLU A 588 -26.59 4.06 -17.33
C GLU A 588 -27.70 5.12 -17.29
N VAL A 589 -28.04 5.63 -18.47
CA VAL A 589 -29.24 6.43 -18.68
C VAL A 589 -30.08 5.75 -19.75
N GLU A 590 -31.37 5.60 -19.44
CA GLU A 590 -32.37 5.05 -20.36
C GLU A 590 -33.16 6.19 -21.01
N TYR A 591 -33.25 6.14 -22.34
CA TYR A 591 -34.02 7.06 -23.16
C TYR A 591 -35.11 6.27 -23.88
N ALA A 592 -36.37 6.44 -23.46
CA ALA A 592 -37.50 5.84 -24.13
C ALA A 592 -37.58 6.36 -25.58
N ILE A 593 -37.56 5.46 -26.56
CA ILE A 593 -37.66 5.85 -27.98
C ILE A 593 -39.14 5.92 -28.34
N PRO A 594 -39.65 7.09 -28.79
CA PRO A 594 -41.02 7.20 -29.27
C PRO A 594 -41.29 6.19 -30.40
N PRO A 595 -42.39 5.41 -30.35
CA PRO A 595 -42.65 4.34 -31.31
C PRO A 595 -42.63 4.79 -32.78
N GLU A 596 -42.98 6.04 -33.06
CA GLU A 596 -42.89 6.65 -34.40
C GLU A 596 -41.48 6.70 -34.97
N LEU A 597 -40.43 6.72 -34.14
CA LEU A 597 -39.04 6.76 -34.60
C LEU A 597 -38.53 5.40 -35.05
N THR A 598 -39.12 4.30 -34.58
CA THR A 598 -38.74 2.92 -34.92
C THR A 598 -39.76 2.18 -35.77
N ARG A 599 -40.99 2.72 -35.93
CA ARG A 599 -42.09 2.05 -36.64
C ARG A 599 -41.71 1.65 -38.06
N GLY A 600 -41.85 0.36 -38.36
CA GLY A 600 -41.58 -0.20 -39.69
C GLY A 600 -40.09 -0.23 -40.07
N LYS A 601 -39.19 0.03 -39.12
CA LYS A 601 -37.74 -0.01 -39.31
C LYS A 601 -37.14 -1.25 -38.63
N ASP A 602 -36.09 -1.79 -39.24
CA ASP A 602 -35.26 -2.86 -38.70
C ASP A 602 -33.95 -2.32 -38.09
N LYS A 603 -33.56 -1.09 -38.44
CA LYS A 603 -32.45 -0.35 -37.84
C LYS A 603 -32.71 1.15 -37.80
N VAL A 604 -32.00 1.85 -36.92
CA VAL A 604 -31.96 3.32 -36.84
C VAL A 604 -30.52 3.79 -36.61
N THR A 605 -30.21 5.00 -37.05
CA THR A 605 -28.94 5.66 -36.74
C THR A 605 -29.08 6.48 -35.45
N VAL A 606 -28.32 6.11 -34.43
CA VAL A 606 -28.21 6.83 -33.16
C VAL A 606 -27.02 7.77 -33.21
N ARG A 607 -27.25 9.07 -33.13
CA ARG A 607 -26.22 10.12 -33.26
C ARG A 607 -26.08 10.92 -31.98
N PHE A 608 -24.83 11.12 -31.55
CA PHE A 608 -24.43 11.98 -30.45
C PHE A 608 -23.79 13.25 -31.03
N GLN A 609 -24.37 14.42 -30.74
CA GLN A 609 -24.01 15.70 -31.38
C GLN A 609 -23.65 16.75 -30.34
N ALA A 610 -22.43 17.25 -30.36
CA ALA A 610 -21.97 18.23 -29.39
C ALA A 610 -22.71 19.56 -29.57
N HIS A 611 -23.06 20.20 -28.46
CA HIS A 611 -23.41 21.62 -28.51
C HIS A 611 -22.15 22.46 -28.82
N PRO A 612 -22.28 23.69 -29.36
CA PRO A 612 -21.13 24.56 -29.60
C PRO A 612 -20.24 24.70 -28.35
N GLY A 613 -18.93 24.54 -28.50
CA GLY A 613 -17.95 24.59 -27.40
C GLY A 613 -18.00 23.42 -26.40
N ASN A 614 -18.79 22.38 -26.67
CA ASN A 614 -18.92 21.20 -25.81
C ASN A 614 -18.34 19.95 -26.48
N THR A 615 -18.23 18.87 -25.70
CA THR A 615 -17.88 17.53 -26.20
C THR A 615 -19.10 16.61 -26.19
N ALA A 616 -19.37 15.92 -27.30
CA ALA A 616 -20.34 14.83 -27.34
C ALA A 616 -19.74 13.58 -26.72
N GLY A 617 -20.45 12.93 -25.80
CA GLY A 617 -20.03 11.66 -25.23
C GLY A 617 -19.02 11.76 -24.09
N GLY A 618 -18.14 10.76 -24.00
CA GLY A 618 -17.92 10.06 -22.74
C GLY A 618 -18.87 8.86 -22.63
N VAL A 619 -19.21 8.25 -23.77
CA VAL A 619 -20.06 7.05 -23.87
C VAL A 619 -19.16 5.83 -23.74
N PHE A 620 -19.52 4.91 -22.85
CA PHE A 620 -18.77 3.68 -22.57
C PHE A 620 -19.47 2.42 -23.08
N ASP A 621 -20.78 2.51 -23.31
CA ASP A 621 -21.60 1.46 -23.89
C ASP A 621 -22.89 2.05 -24.46
N CYS A 622 -23.48 1.41 -25.47
CA CYS A 622 -24.70 1.88 -26.09
C CYS A 622 -25.50 0.72 -26.70
N GLY A 623 -26.81 0.67 -26.45
CA GLY A 623 -27.64 -0.40 -27.00
C GLY A 623 -29.13 -0.11 -26.99
N ILE A 624 -29.87 -0.99 -27.67
CA ILE A 624 -31.32 -0.93 -27.80
C ILE A 624 -31.92 -2.07 -26.99
N LEU A 625 -32.77 -1.74 -26.01
CA LEU A 625 -33.44 -2.68 -25.12
C LEU A 625 -34.93 -2.81 -25.46
N ARG A 626 -35.47 -4.01 -25.26
CA ARG A 626 -36.91 -4.23 -25.09
C ARG A 626 -37.36 -3.70 -23.71
N PRO A 627 -38.59 -3.17 -23.58
CA PRO A 627 -39.16 -2.78 -22.29
C PRO A 627 -39.22 -3.99 -21.34
N GLU A 628 -39.31 -3.70 -20.04
CA GLU A 628 -39.60 -4.73 -19.04
C GLU A 628 -41.02 -5.28 -19.28
N GLU A 629 -41.15 -6.61 -19.28
CA GLU A 629 -42.43 -7.32 -19.48
C GLU A 629 -43.33 -7.29 -18.24
#